data_AF-A0A1I7YDK8-F1
#
_entry.id   AF-A0A1I7YDK8-F1
#
_cell.length_a   1.000
_cell.length_b   1.000
_cell.length_c   1.000
_cell.angle_alpha   90.00
_cell.angle_beta   90.00
_cell.angle_gamma   90.00
#
_symmetry.space_group_name_H-M   'P 1'
#
loop_
_entity.id
_entity.type
_entity.pdbx_description
1 polymer ?
#
loop_
_entity_poly.entity_id
_entity_poly.type
_entity_poly.pdbx_seq_one_letter_code
_entity_poly.pdbx_strand_id
1 'polypeptide(L)'
;MHGQKSSLSSIFSPIRACENRVRFDPPHLGGSKADRLFGGQTTAQVAQAVKLLNPECCVHTIKVNFVAPGNITTSLTIDLDRVPETQFVHGHVFQDKREIATCKVRYGGVDDLLDAPVYQMENVRSPLSYATLEELLRTTEERHPWRLLTLLVKNGFFEMRPVDGDHILSVPMDRKALQVWCRISEACRGDEAFAKADGVSIVLMISDYLVAIPAHINLLQYHQEHEFGIGASLNHMVTFHEVSNLDPAGWYLYQANCAVHSYNRYIIDAQIFDTRGRCVLSSVQEGYLRRILESQLSVNRVDVLYFTNKKSSDRMGTARSQICEEKAQTSLRIA
;
A
#
# COMPACT_ATOMS: atom_id res chain seq x y z
N MET A 1 13.52 19.10 10.31
CA MET A 1 12.12 18.91 10.73
C MET A 1 12.09 17.75 11.70
N HIS A 2 11.76 17.99 12.98
CA HIS A 2 11.57 16.91 13.95
C HIS A 2 10.39 16.06 13.49
N GLY A 3 10.66 14.81 13.10
CA GLY A 3 9.64 13.85 12.69
C GLY A 3 8.71 13.60 13.87
N GLN A 4 7.43 13.94 13.70
CA GLN A 4 6.40 13.55 14.63
C GLN A 4 6.45 12.03 14.76
N LYS A 5 6.76 11.53 15.96
CA LYS A 5 6.86 10.09 16.23
C LYS A 5 5.50 9.49 15.88
N SER A 6 5.45 8.65 14.84
CA SER A 6 4.21 8.00 14.39
C SER A 6 3.67 7.17 15.55
N SER A 7 2.45 7.47 16.00
CA SER A 7 1.83 6.74 17.11
C SER A 7 0.82 5.71 16.61
N LEU A 8 0.86 4.51 17.18
CA LEU A 8 -0.11 3.44 16.98
C LEU A 8 -1.41 3.64 17.78
N SER A 9 -1.47 4.67 18.63
CA SER A 9 -2.68 5.03 19.40
C SER A 9 -3.89 5.27 18.51
N SER A 10 -3.67 5.78 17.30
CA SER A 10 -4.69 5.98 16.27
C SER A 10 -5.30 4.68 15.71
N ILE A 11 -4.82 3.52 16.15
CA ILE A 11 -5.35 2.19 15.83
C ILE A 11 -5.81 1.49 17.11
N PHE A 12 -4.96 1.44 18.14
CA PHE A 12 -5.17 0.62 19.35
C PHE A 12 -5.77 1.38 20.53
N SER A 13 -6.31 2.58 20.32
CA SER A 13 -7.10 3.30 21.32
C SER A 13 -8.43 3.80 20.72
N PRO A 14 -9.29 2.88 20.23
CA PRO A 14 -10.60 3.25 19.72
C PRO A 14 -11.48 3.81 20.84
N ILE A 15 -12.28 4.82 20.52
CA ILE A 15 -13.19 5.49 21.46
C ILE A 15 -14.61 5.26 20.98
N ARG A 16 -15.43 4.58 21.78
CA ARG A 16 -16.87 4.46 21.50
C ARG A 16 -17.53 5.82 21.70
N ALA A 17 -17.88 6.49 20.60
CA ALA A 17 -18.44 7.84 20.63
C ALA A 17 -19.96 7.84 20.86
N CYS A 18 -20.66 6.84 20.32
CA CYS A 18 -22.05 6.52 20.65
C CYS A 18 -22.33 5.02 20.40
N GLU A 19 -23.60 4.62 20.34
CA GLU A 19 -23.99 3.20 20.25
C GLU A 19 -23.35 2.48 19.05
N ASN A 20 -23.40 3.08 17.86
CA ASN A 20 -22.93 2.51 16.59
C ASN A 20 -21.73 3.26 15.97
N ARG A 21 -21.11 4.21 16.70
CA ARG A 21 -20.00 5.04 16.20
C ARG A 21 -18.73 4.85 17.03
N VAL A 22 -17.63 4.59 16.34
CA VAL A 22 -16.28 4.50 16.93
C VAL A 22 -15.39 5.60 16.34
N ARG A 23 -14.62 6.27 17.18
CA ARG A 23 -13.68 7.35 16.82
C ARG A 23 -12.24 6.91 17.08
N PHE A 24 -11.35 7.31 16.18
CA PHE A 24 -9.90 7.16 16.28
C PHE A 24 -9.26 8.53 16.15
N ASP A 25 -8.43 8.91 17.12
CA ASP A 25 -7.79 10.22 17.13
C ASP A 25 -6.43 10.19 16.40
N PRO A 26 -6.03 11.32 15.77
CA PRO A 26 -4.76 11.46 15.06
C PRO A 26 -3.57 11.52 16.06
N PRO A 27 -2.31 11.44 15.58
CA PRO A 27 -1.90 11.31 14.18
C PRO A 27 -2.13 9.91 13.64
N HIS A 28 -2.69 9.82 12.44
CA HIS A 28 -2.74 8.58 11.68
C HIS A 28 -1.42 8.33 10.94
N LEU A 29 -1.24 7.11 10.46
CA LEU A 29 -0.10 6.65 9.70
C LEU A 29 -0.25 7.04 8.22
N GLY A 30 0.82 7.57 7.64
CA GLY A 30 0.91 7.91 6.22
C GLY A 30 1.14 6.68 5.34
N GLY A 31 0.42 6.56 4.23
CA GLY A 31 0.60 5.49 3.25
C GLY A 31 1.71 5.76 2.22
N SER A 32 1.47 5.41 0.96
CA SER A 32 2.36 5.73 -0.18
C SER A 32 2.57 7.22 -0.41
N LYS A 33 1.76 8.07 0.23
CA LYS A 33 2.04 9.49 0.47
C LYS A 33 1.93 9.75 1.97
N ALA A 34 2.95 10.38 2.54
CA ALA A 34 3.09 10.56 3.98
C ALA A 34 1.94 11.37 4.62
N ASP A 35 1.28 12.26 3.86
CA ASP A 35 0.15 13.08 4.31
C ASP A 35 -1.21 12.39 4.16
N ARG A 36 -1.27 11.25 3.45
CA ARG A 36 -2.50 10.50 3.21
C ARG A 36 -2.64 9.33 4.15
N LEU A 37 -3.83 9.18 4.71
CA LEU A 37 -4.18 8.04 5.56
C LEU A 37 -3.88 6.72 4.86
N PHE A 38 -3.17 5.84 5.55
CA PHE A 38 -2.83 4.50 5.09
C PHE A 38 -4.08 3.58 5.05
N GLY A 39 -4.36 2.95 3.90
CA GLY A 39 -5.53 2.09 3.70
C GLY A 39 -5.55 0.86 4.62
N GLY A 40 -4.40 0.24 4.86
CA GLY A 40 -4.23 -0.84 5.81
C GLY A 40 -4.56 -0.43 7.25
N GLN A 41 -4.24 0.81 7.64
CA GLN A 41 -4.71 1.37 8.92
C GLN A 41 -6.23 1.51 8.93
N THR A 42 -6.86 2.07 7.89
CA THR A 42 -8.32 2.18 7.83
C THR A 42 -8.99 0.81 8.00
N THR A 43 -8.45 -0.22 7.36
CA THR A 43 -8.96 -1.59 7.47
C THR A 43 -8.78 -2.16 8.87
N ALA A 44 -7.62 -1.92 9.51
CA ALA A 44 -7.39 -2.28 10.90
C ALA A 44 -8.33 -1.54 11.87
N GLN A 45 -8.60 -0.25 11.65
CA GLN A 45 -9.54 0.54 12.44
C GLN A 45 -10.98 0.03 12.28
N VAL A 46 -11.39 -0.39 11.07
CA VAL A 46 -12.69 -1.06 10.87
C VAL A 46 -12.79 -2.33 11.72
N ALA A 47 -11.74 -3.16 11.75
CA ALA A 47 -11.72 -4.35 12.59
C ALA A 47 -11.79 -4.02 14.09
N GLN A 48 -11.03 -3.02 14.55
CA GLN A 48 -11.05 -2.53 15.93
C GLN A 48 -12.42 -1.98 16.32
N ALA A 49 -13.10 -1.25 15.42
CA ALA A 49 -14.44 -0.74 15.67
C ALA A 49 -15.46 -1.86 15.81
N VAL A 50 -15.43 -2.86 14.93
CA VAL A 50 -16.32 -4.04 15.02
C VAL A 50 -16.07 -4.81 16.32
N LYS A 51 -14.80 -5.06 16.67
CA LYS A 51 -14.39 -5.72 17.92
C LYS A 51 -14.83 -4.94 19.16
N LEU A 52 -14.68 -3.61 19.17
CA LEU A 52 -15.11 -2.77 20.30
C LEU A 52 -16.63 -2.82 20.52
N LEU A 53 -17.41 -2.90 19.44
CA LEU A 53 -18.88 -2.98 19.52
C LEU A 53 -19.39 -4.42 19.73
N ASN A 54 -18.58 -5.43 19.41
CA ASN A 54 -18.93 -6.86 19.48
C ASN A 54 -17.76 -7.67 20.08
N PRO A 55 -17.46 -7.52 21.38
CA PRO A 55 -16.23 -8.06 22.00
C PRO A 55 -16.14 -9.59 21.99
N GLU A 56 -17.28 -10.28 21.95
CA GLU A 56 -17.36 -11.75 21.92
C GLU A 56 -17.17 -12.33 20.51
N CYS A 57 -16.99 -11.48 19.49
CA CYS A 57 -16.88 -11.90 18.10
C CYS A 57 -15.50 -11.59 17.53
N CYS A 58 -15.11 -12.40 16.56
CA CYS A 58 -13.97 -12.13 15.69
C CYS A 58 -14.45 -11.73 14.29
N VAL A 59 -13.56 -11.09 13.54
CA VAL A 59 -13.85 -10.66 12.18
C VAL A 59 -13.42 -11.76 11.21
N HIS A 60 -14.33 -12.17 10.32
CA HIS A 60 -14.04 -13.21 9.31
C HIS A 60 -13.71 -12.59 7.95
N THR A 61 -14.45 -11.56 7.56
CA THR A 61 -14.27 -10.92 6.26
C THR A 61 -14.46 -9.42 6.40
N ILE A 62 -13.55 -8.65 5.81
CA ILE A 62 -13.67 -7.19 5.69
C ILE A 62 -13.64 -6.84 4.21
N LYS A 63 -14.57 -6.01 3.78
CA LYS A 63 -14.52 -5.36 2.47
C LYS A 63 -14.54 -3.86 2.70
N VAL A 64 -13.49 -3.16 2.28
CA VAL A 64 -13.41 -1.69 2.31
C VAL A 64 -13.41 -1.19 0.86
N ASN A 65 -14.21 -0.18 0.56
CA ASN A 65 -14.10 0.58 -0.69
C ASN A 65 -13.61 1.98 -0.34
N PHE A 66 -12.47 2.39 -0.91
CA PHE A 66 -11.91 3.72 -0.70
C PHE A 66 -12.53 4.69 -1.70
N VAL A 67 -13.28 5.67 -1.20
CA VAL A 67 -14.01 6.64 -2.05
C VAL A 67 -13.29 7.99 -2.13
N ALA A 68 -12.46 8.32 -1.14
CA ALA A 68 -11.71 9.56 -1.09
C ALA A 68 -10.44 9.43 -0.25
N PRO A 69 -9.41 10.27 -0.52
CA PRO A 69 -8.22 10.28 0.31
C PRO A 69 -8.54 10.85 1.70
N GLY A 70 -8.16 10.12 2.74
CA GLY A 70 -8.05 10.65 4.09
C GLY A 70 -6.71 11.34 4.33
N ASN A 71 -6.60 12.07 5.44
CA ASN A 71 -5.36 12.72 5.89
C ASN A 71 -4.92 12.20 7.26
N ILE A 72 -3.70 12.53 7.69
CA ILE A 72 -3.13 12.01 8.95
C ILE A 72 -3.46 12.84 10.20
N THR A 73 -4.07 14.01 10.06
CA THR A 73 -4.25 15.00 11.15
C THR A 73 -5.70 15.15 11.62
N THR A 74 -6.67 14.62 10.88
CA THR A 74 -8.10 14.69 11.21
C THR A 74 -8.55 13.38 11.87
N SER A 75 -9.31 13.44 12.97
CA SER A 75 -9.91 12.25 13.59
C SER A 75 -10.78 11.48 12.60
N LEU A 76 -10.72 10.15 12.69
CA LEU A 76 -11.50 9.23 11.88
C LEU A 76 -12.68 8.69 12.68
N THR A 77 -13.88 8.69 12.11
CA THR A 77 -15.07 8.09 12.72
C THR A 77 -15.64 7.01 11.82
N ILE A 78 -16.03 5.88 12.41
CA ILE A 78 -16.65 4.75 11.73
C ILE A 78 -18.03 4.55 12.31
N ASP A 79 -19.05 4.68 11.47
CA ASP A 79 -20.43 4.34 11.78
C ASP A 79 -20.68 2.91 11.31
N LEU A 80 -21.22 2.05 12.18
CA LEU A 80 -21.43 0.63 11.91
C LEU A 80 -22.89 0.25 12.16
N ASP A 81 -23.64 0.06 11.09
CA ASP A 81 -25.03 -0.37 11.14
C ASP A 81 -25.13 -1.89 11.00
N ARG A 82 -25.64 -2.53 12.05
CA ARG A 82 -25.88 -3.98 12.04
C ARG A 82 -27.00 -4.31 11.07
N VAL A 83 -26.79 -5.33 10.25
CA VAL A 83 -27.83 -5.89 9.41
C VAL A 83 -28.68 -6.86 10.26
N PRO A 84 -29.98 -6.58 10.48
CA PRO A 84 -30.84 -7.38 11.36
C PRO A 84 -30.79 -8.87 11.06
N GLU A 85 -30.80 -9.70 12.11
CA GLU A 85 -30.81 -11.18 12.02
C GLU A 85 -29.61 -11.81 11.29
N THR A 86 -28.55 -11.04 11.04
CA THR A 86 -27.32 -11.54 10.41
C THR A 86 -26.08 -11.24 11.25
N GLN A 87 -24.95 -11.78 10.81
CA GLN A 87 -23.62 -11.52 11.33
C GLN A 87 -22.84 -10.54 10.43
N PHE A 88 -23.55 -9.54 9.89
CA PHE A 88 -22.97 -8.50 9.05
C PHE A 88 -23.21 -7.12 9.64
N VAL A 89 -22.22 -6.26 9.47
CA VAL A 89 -22.37 -4.81 9.60
C VAL A 89 -22.02 -4.13 8.27
N HIS A 90 -22.75 -3.08 7.94
CA HIS A 90 -22.34 -2.09 6.95
C HIS A 90 -21.78 -0.88 7.67
N GLY A 91 -20.78 -0.22 7.08
CA GLY A 91 -20.19 0.92 7.73
C GLY A 91 -19.73 2.02 6.79
N HIS A 92 -19.63 3.19 7.37
CA HIS A 92 -19.23 4.42 6.72
C HIS A 92 -18.08 5.04 7.50
N VAL A 93 -17.00 5.39 6.81
CA VAL A 93 -15.78 5.93 7.40
C VAL A 93 -15.66 7.40 7.01
N PHE A 94 -15.58 8.27 8.01
CA PHE A 94 -15.56 9.72 7.82
C PHE A 94 -14.33 10.39 8.41
N GLN A 95 -13.93 11.49 7.79
CA GLN A 95 -13.07 12.54 8.36
C GLN A 95 -13.73 13.90 8.08
N ASP A 96 -13.90 14.75 9.09
CA ASP A 96 -14.59 16.06 8.96
C ASP A 96 -15.93 15.98 8.19
N LYS A 97 -16.75 14.96 8.50
CA LYS A 97 -18.04 14.66 7.84
C LYS A 97 -17.97 14.28 6.36
N ARG A 98 -16.78 14.23 5.77
CA ARG A 98 -16.55 13.70 4.42
C ARG A 98 -16.35 12.19 4.52
N GLU A 99 -17.17 11.43 3.79
CA GLU A 99 -16.98 9.99 3.66
C GLU A 99 -15.70 9.72 2.84
N ILE A 100 -14.81 8.91 3.40
CA ILE A 100 -13.55 8.52 2.77
C ILE A 100 -13.49 7.04 2.41
N ALA A 101 -14.29 6.21 3.08
CA ALA A 101 -14.48 4.81 2.72
C ALA A 101 -15.86 4.30 3.16
N THR A 102 -16.30 3.22 2.53
CA THR A 102 -17.40 2.38 3.02
C THR A 102 -16.87 0.99 3.34
N CYS A 103 -17.53 0.27 4.23
CA CYS A 103 -17.15 -1.10 4.53
C CYS A 103 -18.35 -2.04 4.72
N LYS A 104 -18.09 -3.32 4.51
CA LYS A 104 -18.96 -4.42 4.90
C LYS A 104 -18.11 -5.45 5.63
N VAL A 105 -18.54 -5.83 6.84
CA VAL A 105 -17.80 -6.78 7.67
C VAL A 105 -18.69 -7.96 8.01
N ARG A 106 -18.19 -9.18 7.80
CA ARG A 106 -18.73 -10.39 8.42
C ARG A 106 -17.93 -10.68 9.67
N TYR A 107 -18.62 -10.90 10.78
CA TYR A 107 -18.03 -11.30 12.06
C TYR A 107 -18.72 -12.56 12.60
N GLY A 108 -18.25 -13.13 13.70
CA GLY A 108 -18.83 -14.32 14.31
C GLY A 108 -17.90 -14.97 15.33
N GLY A 109 -18.18 -16.22 15.71
CA GLY A 109 -17.31 -17.00 16.60
C GLY A 109 -16.07 -17.54 15.87
N VAL A 110 -15.01 -17.85 16.61
CA VAL A 110 -13.78 -18.43 16.04
C VAL A 110 -14.03 -19.76 15.33
N ASP A 111 -14.99 -20.55 15.82
CA ASP A 111 -15.36 -21.86 15.27
C ASP A 111 -15.98 -21.79 13.84
N ASP A 112 -16.32 -20.59 13.35
CA ASP A 112 -16.80 -20.38 11.96
C ASP A 112 -15.63 -20.29 10.95
N LEU A 113 -14.37 -20.23 11.41
CA LEU A 113 -13.18 -20.12 10.56
C LEU A 113 -12.67 -21.49 10.10
N LEU A 114 -11.81 -21.49 9.07
CA LEU A 114 -11.25 -22.72 8.53
C LEU A 114 -10.08 -23.20 9.41
N ASP A 115 -10.26 -24.33 10.08
CA ASP A 115 -9.19 -24.95 10.88
C ASP A 115 -8.03 -25.51 10.04
N ALA A 116 -8.25 -25.70 8.72
CA ALA A 116 -7.28 -26.29 7.80
C ALA A 116 -6.90 -25.33 6.67
N PRO A 117 -5.63 -24.90 6.55
CA PRO A 117 -5.21 -24.02 5.47
C PRO A 117 -5.21 -24.78 4.13
N VAL A 118 -6.03 -24.33 3.18
CA VAL A 118 -6.00 -24.81 1.78
C VAL A 118 -4.71 -24.36 1.10
N TYR A 119 -4.22 -23.16 1.44
CA TYR A 119 -2.97 -22.62 0.92
C TYR A 119 -1.78 -23.18 1.67
N GLN A 120 -0.80 -23.69 0.92
CA GLN A 120 0.47 -24.18 1.45
C GLN A 120 1.51 -23.06 1.36
N MET A 121 2.21 -22.78 2.47
CA MET A 121 3.37 -21.89 2.44
C MET A 121 4.50 -22.58 1.67
N GLU A 122 5.14 -21.85 0.76
CA GLU A 122 6.35 -22.35 0.11
C GLU A 122 7.49 -22.55 1.12
N ASN A 123 8.41 -23.46 0.81
CA ASN A 123 9.57 -23.73 1.66
C ASN A 123 10.61 -22.61 1.56
N VAL A 124 10.35 -21.51 2.27
CA VAL A 124 11.26 -20.36 2.39
C VAL A 124 12.09 -20.46 3.67
N ARG A 125 13.27 -19.85 3.68
CA ARG A 125 14.13 -19.83 4.86
C ARG A 125 13.55 -18.92 5.95
N SER A 126 14.14 -18.99 7.14
CA SER A 126 13.83 -18.07 8.23
C SER A 126 13.98 -16.61 7.80
N PRO A 127 13.10 -15.68 8.24
CA PRO A 127 13.16 -14.26 7.88
C PRO A 127 14.56 -13.65 8.13
N LEU A 128 15.23 -14.02 9.22
CA LEU A 128 16.54 -13.47 9.59
C LEU A 128 17.68 -13.90 8.66
N SER A 129 17.45 -14.86 7.76
CA SER A 129 18.44 -15.28 6.75
C SER A 129 18.47 -14.40 5.50
N TYR A 130 17.52 -13.48 5.36
CA TYR A 130 17.41 -12.55 4.24
C TYR A 130 17.83 -11.14 4.66
N ALA A 131 18.42 -10.38 3.73
CA ALA A 131 18.69 -8.96 3.94
C ALA A 131 17.38 -8.18 4.10
N THR A 132 17.45 -7.08 4.84
CA THR A 132 16.34 -6.13 4.90
C THR A 132 16.20 -5.39 3.57
N LEU A 133 14.97 -5.00 3.23
CA LEU A 133 14.72 -4.16 2.06
C LEU A 133 15.47 -2.82 2.16
N GLU A 134 15.66 -2.28 3.37
CA GLU A 134 16.46 -1.09 3.58
C GLU A 134 17.92 -1.28 3.16
N GLU A 135 18.57 -2.38 3.58
CA GLU A 135 19.94 -2.71 3.18
C GLU A 135 20.05 -2.88 1.66
N LEU A 136 19.08 -3.55 1.05
CA LEU A 136 19.02 -3.77 -0.39
C LEU A 136 18.85 -2.47 -1.19
N LEU A 137 18.02 -1.53 -0.72
CA LEU A 137 17.81 -0.25 -1.39
C LEU A 137 19.03 0.67 -1.28
N ARG A 138 19.85 0.57 -0.22
CA ARG A 138 21.07 1.38 -0.07
C ARG A 138 22.11 1.16 -1.18
N THR A 139 22.09 0.00 -1.82
CA THR A 139 23.02 -0.37 -2.89
C THR A 139 22.43 -0.16 -4.29
N THR A 140 21.22 0.38 -4.40
CA THR A 140 20.48 0.54 -5.67
C THR A 140 20.39 2.02 -6.06
N GLU A 141 20.68 2.35 -7.32
CA GLU A 141 20.46 3.72 -7.83
C GLU A 141 18.96 4.05 -7.84
N GLU A 142 18.58 5.25 -7.38
CA GLU A 142 17.18 5.63 -7.23
C GLU A 142 16.50 5.86 -8.61
N ARG A 143 15.64 4.91 -9.05
CA ARG A 143 14.72 5.08 -10.19
C ARG A 143 13.25 5.15 -9.72
N HIS A 144 12.38 5.57 -10.63
CA HIS A 144 10.95 5.81 -10.39
C HIS A 144 10.18 4.72 -9.60
N PRO A 145 10.26 3.41 -9.93
CA PRO A 145 9.54 2.37 -9.18
C PRO A 145 10.07 2.16 -7.76
N TRP A 146 11.40 2.28 -7.56
CA TRP A 146 12.03 2.08 -6.27
C TRP A 146 11.73 3.23 -5.31
N ARG A 147 11.32 4.40 -5.81
CA ARG A 147 10.80 5.48 -4.97
C ARG A 147 9.65 5.02 -4.08
N LEU A 148 8.76 4.15 -4.58
CA LEU A 148 7.68 3.61 -3.75
C LEU A 148 8.24 2.73 -2.63
N LEU A 149 9.17 1.82 -2.92
CA LEU A 149 9.83 0.99 -1.92
C LEU A 149 10.61 1.83 -0.90
N THR A 150 11.35 2.85 -1.34
CA THR A 150 12.05 3.82 -0.49
C THR A 150 11.09 4.57 0.41
N LEU A 151 9.92 4.98 -0.09
CA LEU A 151 8.88 5.61 0.73
C LEU A 151 8.32 4.67 1.80
N LEU A 152 8.05 3.41 1.45
CA LEU A 152 7.60 2.41 2.42
C LEU A 152 8.66 2.17 3.49
N VAL A 153 9.92 1.94 3.12
CA VAL A 153 11.03 1.78 4.09
C VAL A 153 11.15 3.02 4.98
N LYS A 154 11.07 4.22 4.41
CA LYS A 154 11.16 5.48 5.16
C LYS A 154 9.99 5.70 6.12
N ASN A 155 8.78 5.24 5.78
CA ASN A 155 7.64 5.27 6.71
C ASN A 155 7.92 4.43 7.95
N GLY A 156 8.71 3.36 7.81
CA GLY A 156 9.30 2.65 8.96
C GLY A 156 8.30 1.86 9.81
N PHE A 157 7.13 1.53 9.28
CA PHE A 157 6.13 0.74 10.03
C PHE A 157 6.49 -0.72 10.12
N PHE A 158 7.12 -1.25 9.06
CA PHE A 158 7.48 -2.66 8.97
C PHE A 158 8.96 -2.81 8.66
N GLU A 159 9.58 -3.74 9.37
CA GLU A 159 10.80 -4.39 8.90
C GLU A 159 10.40 -5.38 7.80
N MET A 160 11.00 -5.22 6.62
CA MET A 160 10.66 -6.00 5.43
C MET A 160 11.91 -6.73 4.95
N ARG A 161 11.78 -8.03 4.68
CA ARG A 161 12.87 -8.89 4.22
C ARG A 161 12.39 -9.71 3.02
N PRO A 162 12.68 -9.26 1.78
CA PRO A 162 12.31 -9.97 0.57
C PRO A 162 12.96 -11.36 0.54
N VAL A 163 12.19 -12.38 0.18
CA VAL A 163 12.71 -13.75 -0.02
C VAL A 163 13.63 -13.81 -1.23
N ASP A 164 13.33 -13.01 -2.25
CA ASP A 164 14.13 -12.81 -3.45
C ASP A 164 14.36 -11.30 -3.64
N GLY A 165 15.58 -10.86 -3.32
CA GLY A 165 16.00 -9.46 -3.45
C GLY A 165 16.03 -9.00 -4.90
N ASP A 166 16.42 -9.89 -5.83
CA ASP A 166 16.47 -9.57 -7.26
C ASP A 166 15.06 -9.51 -7.83
N HIS A 167 14.11 -10.29 -7.35
CA HIS A 167 12.71 -10.17 -7.80
C HIS A 167 12.10 -8.81 -7.43
N ILE A 168 12.39 -8.28 -6.23
CA ILE A 168 11.83 -6.98 -5.82
C ILE A 168 12.62 -5.77 -6.36
N LEU A 169 13.94 -5.90 -6.55
CA LEU A 169 14.79 -4.80 -7.00
C LEU A 169 15.11 -4.81 -8.48
N SER A 170 15.18 -5.98 -9.09
CA SER A 170 15.48 -6.17 -10.51
C SER A 170 14.22 -6.61 -11.24
N VAL A 171 14.30 -6.68 -12.58
CA VAL A 171 13.20 -7.13 -13.43
C VAL A 171 13.41 -8.61 -13.73
N PRO A 172 12.88 -9.56 -12.96
CA PRO A 172 12.96 -10.94 -13.36
C PRO A 172 12.08 -11.16 -14.60
N MET A 173 12.56 -12.01 -15.51
CA MET A 173 11.72 -12.48 -16.61
C MET A 173 10.66 -13.49 -16.16
N ASP A 174 10.78 -14.03 -14.95
CA ASP A 174 9.82 -15.00 -14.41
C ASP A 174 8.67 -14.30 -13.67
N ARG A 175 7.49 -14.92 -13.73
CA ARG A 175 6.25 -14.41 -13.11
C ARG A 175 6.05 -15.01 -11.72
N LYS A 176 7.10 -15.05 -10.90
CA LYS A 176 7.01 -15.57 -9.53
C LYS A 176 6.13 -14.66 -8.68
N ALA A 177 5.58 -15.21 -7.60
CA ALA A 177 4.89 -14.41 -6.60
C ALA A 177 5.90 -13.55 -5.82
N LEU A 178 5.52 -12.31 -5.54
CA LEU A 178 6.27 -11.47 -4.62
C LEU A 178 6.17 -12.12 -3.24
N GLN A 179 7.32 -12.36 -2.59
CA GLN A 179 7.37 -12.92 -1.25
C GLN A 179 8.24 -12.04 -0.35
N VAL A 180 7.66 -11.49 0.70
CA VAL A 180 8.33 -10.59 1.64
C VAL A 180 7.95 -10.96 3.06
N TRP A 181 8.94 -11.27 3.88
CA TRP A 181 8.74 -11.35 5.32
C TRP A 181 8.53 -9.95 5.88
N CYS A 182 7.46 -9.76 6.63
CA CYS A 182 7.10 -8.51 7.27
C CYS A 182 6.93 -8.71 8.78
N ARG A 183 7.40 -7.74 9.54
CA ARG A 183 7.15 -7.64 10.98
C ARG A 183 7.03 -6.17 11.34
N ILE A 184 6.16 -5.82 12.27
CA ILE A 184 6.07 -4.46 12.80
C ILE A 184 7.48 -3.98 13.24
N SER A 185 7.88 -2.76 12.92
CA SER A 185 9.25 -2.31 13.16
C SER A 185 9.57 -2.20 14.65
N GLU A 186 10.85 -2.23 15.01
CA GLU A 186 11.29 -2.02 16.39
C GLU A 186 10.87 -0.64 16.92
N ALA A 187 10.94 0.39 16.07
CA ALA A 187 10.50 1.74 16.42
C ALA A 187 9.00 1.77 16.79
N CYS A 188 8.15 1.05 16.05
CA CYS A 188 6.73 0.92 16.34
C CYS A 188 6.46 0.06 17.59
N ARG A 189 7.27 -0.98 17.85
CA ARG A 189 7.17 -1.77 19.09
C ARG A 189 7.55 -0.98 20.35
N GLY A 190 8.37 0.06 20.20
CA GLY A 190 8.72 1.00 21.27
C GLY A 190 7.66 2.07 21.56
N ASP A 191 6.52 2.07 20.85
CA ASP A 191 5.36 2.92 21.17
C ASP A 191 4.60 2.34 22.37
N GLU A 192 4.19 3.19 23.32
CA GLU A 192 3.35 2.80 24.46
C GLU A 192 2.03 2.16 24.03
N ALA A 193 1.45 2.60 22.91
CA ALA A 193 0.22 2.04 22.36
C ALA A 193 0.41 0.60 21.84
N PHE A 194 1.65 0.16 21.57
CA PHE A 194 1.93 -1.21 21.14
C PHE A 194 1.58 -2.24 22.21
N ALA A 195 1.55 -1.87 23.49
CA ALA A 195 1.10 -2.75 24.57
C ALA A 195 -0.36 -3.23 24.38
N LYS A 196 -1.16 -2.53 23.59
CA LYS A 196 -2.55 -2.88 23.23
C LYS A 196 -2.66 -3.50 21.82
N ALA A 197 -1.55 -3.70 21.12
CA ALA A 197 -1.56 -4.22 19.77
C ALA A 197 -2.07 -5.66 19.74
N ASP A 198 -2.85 -5.99 18.71
CA ASP A 198 -3.23 -7.37 18.40
C ASP A 198 -2.74 -7.78 17.01
N GLY A 199 -2.47 -9.07 16.83
CA GLY A 199 -1.94 -9.58 15.56
C GLY A 199 -2.92 -9.42 14.40
N VAL A 200 -4.23 -9.41 14.65
CA VAL A 200 -5.26 -9.20 13.61
C VAL A 200 -5.05 -7.85 12.93
N SER A 201 -4.93 -6.77 13.68
CA SER A 201 -4.66 -5.43 13.12
C SER A 201 -3.31 -5.34 12.43
N ILE A 202 -2.27 -6.00 12.96
CA ILE A 202 -0.94 -6.01 12.34
C ILE A 202 -0.97 -6.70 10.97
N VAL A 203 -1.60 -7.88 10.87
CA VAL A 203 -1.72 -8.61 9.60
C VAL A 203 -2.59 -7.85 8.60
N LEU A 204 -3.66 -7.17 9.05
CA LEU A 204 -4.46 -6.27 8.19
C LEU A 204 -3.61 -5.15 7.60
N MET A 205 -2.77 -4.52 8.39
CA MET A 205 -1.86 -3.51 7.89
C MET A 205 -0.86 -4.09 6.88
N ILE A 206 -0.26 -5.26 7.16
CA ILE A 206 0.67 -5.92 6.21
C ILE A 206 -0.02 -6.20 4.87
N SER A 207 -1.29 -6.62 4.89
CA SER A 207 -2.04 -7.01 3.68
C SER A 207 -2.23 -5.90 2.64
N ASP A 208 -2.14 -4.63 3.03
CA ASP A 208 -2.25 -3.46 2.14
C ASP A 208 -0.89 -2.76 1.92
N TYR A 209 0.12 -3.01 2.77
CA TYR A 209 1.34 -2.19 2.79
C TYR A 209 2.21 -2.31 1.52
N LEU A 210 2.35 -3.52 0.99
CA LEU A 210 3.16 -3.83 -0.20
C LEU A 210 2.30 -4.05 -1.45
N VAL A 211 0.99 -3.81 -1.37
CA VAL A 211 0.04 -4.31 -2.37
C VAL A 211 0.27 -3.77 -3.77
N ALA A 212 0.75 -2.53 -3.92
CA ALA A 212 1.04 -1.98 -5.23
C ALA A 212 2.32 -2.57 -5.89
N ILE A 213 3.22 -3.17 -5.11
CA ILE A 213 4.56 -3.58 -5.58
C ILE A 213 4.50 -4.59 -6.74
N PRO A 214 3.70 -5.67 -6.71
CA PRO A 214 3.61 -6.59 -7.84
C PRO A 214 3.18 -5.92 -9.15
N ALA A 215 2.27 -4.94 -9.09
CA ALA A 215 1.87 -4.17 -10.28
C ALA A 215 3.00 -3.29 -10.80
N HIS A 216 3.80 -2.68 -9.92
CA HIS A 216 4.97 -1.89 -10.29
C HIS A 216 6.10 -2.76 -10.87
N ILE A 217 6.31 -3.99 -10.37
CA ILE A 217 7.21 -4.98 -10.97
C ILE A 217 6.77 -5.31 -12.41
N ASN A 218 5.47 -5.53 -12.63
CA ASN A 218 4.94 -5.74 -13.98
C ASN A 218 5.24 -4.54 -14.91
N LEU A 219 5.10 -3.29 -14.45
CA LEU A 219 5.45 -2.13 -15.30
C LEU A 219 6.92 -2.11 -15.68
N LEU A 220 7.80 -2.47 -14.76
CA LEU A 220 9.23 -2.55 -15.02
C LEU A 220 9.56 -3.62 -16.06
N GLN A 221 8.86 -4.75 -16.04
CA GLN A 221 9.00 -5.82 -17.03
C GLN A 221 8.75 -5.35 -18.46
N TYR A 222 7.84 -4.39 -18.64
CA TYR A 222 7.49 -3.85 -19.95
C TYR A 222 8.13 -2.47 -20.23
N HIS A 223 9.02 -1.98 -19.37
CA HIS A 223 9.63 -0.64 -19.47
C HIS A 223 8.61 0.52 -19.49
N GLN A 224 7.50 0.35 -18.75
CA GLN A 224 6.39 1.31 -18.68
C GLN A 224 6.32 2.08 -17.37
N GLU A 225 7.27 1.90 -16.46
CA GLU A 225 7.30 2.53 -15.13
C GLU A 225 7.27 4.07 -15.18
N HIS A 226 7.70 4.66 -16.29
CA HIS A 226 7.73 6.10 -16.51
C HIS A 226 6.40 6.67 -17.03
N GLU A 227 5.48 5.82 -17.49
CA GLU A 227 4.16 6.25 -17.96
C GLU A 227 3.17 6.47 -16.81
N PHE A 228 3.52 6.07 -15.59
CA PHE A 228 2.62 6.03 -14.45
C PHE A 228 3.22 6.75 -13.26
N GLY A 229 2.40 7.52 -12.54
CA GLY A 229 2.73 8.12 -11.26
C GLY A 229 2.10 7.38 -10.08
N ILE A 230 2.03 8.05 -8.93
CA ILE A 230 1.44 7.48 -7.72
C ILE A 230 -0.07 7.24 -7.93
N GLY A 231 -0.46 6.00 -7.67
CA GLY A 231 -1.83 5.52 -7.71
C GLY A 231 -2.63 5.71 -6.42
N ALA A 232 -3.75 5.03 -6.32
CA ALA A 232 -4.47 4.81 -5.07
C ALA A 232 -5.23 3.47 -5.10
N SER A 233 -5.48 2.92 -3.92
CA SER A 233 -6.34 1.75 -3.71
C SER A 233 -7.80 2.14 -3.98
N LEU A 234 -8.54 1.26 -4.65
CA LEU A 234 -9.98 1.41 -4.89
C LEU A 234 -10.80 0.59 -3.90
N ASN A 235 -10.31 -0.60 -3.57
CA ASN A 235 -10.88 -1.46 -2.54
C ASN A 235 -9.80 -2.20 -1.75
N HIS A 236 -10.20 -2.88 -0.69
CA HIS A 236 -9.43 -3.92 -0.04
C HIS A 236 -10.38 -4.97 0.52
N MET A 237 -10.29 -6.20 0.03
CA MET A 237 -11.07 -7.33 0.52
C MET A 237 -10.14 -8.29 1.24
N VAL A 238 -10.50 -8.62 2.48
CA VAL A 238 -9.75 -9.51 3.35
C VAL A 238 -10.66 -10.62 3.84
N THR A 239 -10.17 -11.85 3.85
CA THR A 239 -10.78 -13.01 4.52
C THR A 239 -9.76 -13.64 5.46
N PHE A 240 -10.11 -13.74 6.74
CA PHE A 240 -9.31 -14.47 7.71
C PHE A 240 -9.59 -15.96 7.62
N HIS A 241 -8.52 -16.74 7.76
CA HIS A 241 -8.58 -18.19 7.92
C HIS A 241 -8.26 -18.59 9.35
N GLU A 242 -7.46 -17.78 10.04
CA GLU A 242 -7.07 -17.98 11.43
C GLU A 242 -6.83 -16.62 12.09
N VAL A 243 -7.40 -16.43 13.28
CA VAL A 243 -7.27 -15.21 14.08
C VAL A 243 -6.70 -15.49 15.46
N SER A 244 -6.64 -16.76 15.87
CA SER A 244 -6.13 -17.21 17.15
C SER A 244 -4.61 -17.16 17.18
N ASN A 245 -4.07 -16.61 18.27
CA ASN A 245 -2.63 -16.59 18.54
C ASN A 245 -1.80 -15.90 17.44
N LEU A 246 -2.35 -14.87 16.79
CA LEU A 246 -1.58 -13.98 15.94
C LEU A 246 -0.74 -13.06 16.82
N ASP A 247 0.57 -13.28 16.83
CA ASP A 247 1.53 -12.47 17.58
C ASP A 247 1.68 -11.08 16.91
N PRO A 248 1.36 -9.96 17.61
CA PRO A 248 1.54 -8.62 17.06
C PRO A 248 3.01 -8.26 16.78
N ALA A 249 3.97 -8.91 17.45
CA ALA A 249 5.41 -8.76 17.20
C ALA A 249 5.98 -9.86 16.27
N GLY A 250 5.12 -10.75 15.78
CA GLY A 250 5.50 -11.90 14.97
C GLY A 250 5.94 -11.53 13.55
N TRP A 251 6.65 -12.46 12.93
CA TRP A 251 6.94 -12.41 11.49
C TRP A 251 5.78 -13.03 10.70
N TYR A 252 5.43 -12.39 9.59
CA TYR A 252 4.43 -12.88 8.65
C TYR A 252 4.97 -12.81 7.23
N LEU A 253 4.80 -13.88 6.46
CA LEU A 253 5.19 -13.92 5.05
C LEU A 253 4.03 -13.38 4.22
N TYR A 254 4.23 -12.22 3.61
CA TYR A 254 3.32 -11.68 2.59
C TYR A 254 3.69 -12.27 1.23
N GLN A 255 2.76 -13.00 0.61
CA GLN A 255 2.89 -13.54 -0.73
C GLN A 255 1.83 -12.92 -1.64
N ALA A 256 2.21 -12.33 -2.77
CA ALA A 256 1.27 -11.64 -3.65
C ALA A 256 1.59 -11.79 -5.13
N ASN A 257 0.53 -11.81 -5.94
CA ASN A 257 0.58 -11.83 -7.40
C ASN A 257 -0.28 -10.72 -7.99
N CYS A 258 0.19 -10.10 -9.08
CA CYS A 258 -0.64 -9.22 -9.88
C CYS A 258 -1.44 -10.07 -10.88
N ALA A 259 -2.69 -10.39 -10.55
CA ALA A 259 -3.55 -11.26 -11.35
C ALA A 259 -4.05 -10.57 -12.63
N VAL A 260 -4.30 -9.26 -12.54
CA VAL A 260 -4.72 -8.43 -13.67
C VAL A 260 -3.94 -7.13 -13.65
N HIS A 261 -3.46 -6.69 -14.81
CA HIS A 261 -2.96 -5.34 -15.01
C HIS A 261 -3.46 -4.82 -16.36
N SER A 262 -4.42 -3.89 -16.34
CA SER A 262 -5.05 -3.37 -17.56
C SER A 262 -5.70 -2.01 -17.32
N TYR A 263 -5.73 -1.14 -18.34
CA TYR A 263 -6.36 0.19 -18.31
C TYR A 263 -5.99 1.03 -17.07
N ASN A 264 -4.71 1.05 -16.71
CA ASN A 264 -4.17 1.72 -15.53
C ASN A 264 -4.73 1.21 -14.20
N ARG A 265 -5.33 0.03 -14.17
CA ARG A 265 -5.79 -0.67 -12.96
C ARG A 265 -5.06 -1.98 -12.81
N TYR A 266 -4.97 -2.44 -11.57
CA TYR A 266 -4.40 -3.73 -11.25
C TYR A 266 -5.24 -4.42 -10.18
N ILE A 267 -5.26 -5.74 -10.22
CA ILE A 267 -5.83 -6.60 -9.18
C ILE A 267 -4.72 -7.45 -8.61
N ILE A 268 -4.59 -7.41 -7.28
CA ILE A 268 -3.59 -8.16 -6.53
C ILE A 268 -4.31 -9.20 -5.70
N ASP A 269 -3.87 -10.44 -5.82
CA ASP A 269 -4.26 -11.53 -4.94
C ASP A 269 -3.09 -11.82 -4.00
N ALA A 270 -3.37 -11.89 -2.70
CA ALA A 270 -2.34 -12.15 -1.71
C ALA A 270 -2.77 -13.14 -0.63
N GLN A 271 -1.78 -13.82 -0.07
CA GLN A 271 -1.88 -14.67 1.10
C GLN A 271 -0.85 -14.21 2.14
N ILE A 272 -1.22 -14.27 3.41
CA ILE A 272 -0.30 -14.05 4.51
C ILE A 272 -0.18 -15.33 5.33
N PHE A 273 1.06 -15.72 5.61
CA PHE A 273 1.39 -16.89 6.40
C PHE A 273 2.11 -16.51 7.70
N ASP A 274 1.86 -17.24 8.78
CA ASP A 274 2.67 -17.15 10.00
C ASP A 274 3.97 -17.97 9.87
N THR A 275 4.87 -17.87 10.85
CA THR A 275 6.14 -18.62 10.87
C THR A 275 5.98 -20.14 10.99
N ARG A 276 4.77 -20.63 11.31
CA ARG A 276 4.44 -22.06 11.33
C ARG A 276 3.96 -22.55 9.96
N GLY A 277 3.88 -21.67 8.97
CA GLY A 277 3.40 -21.99 7.62
C GLY A 277 1.88 -22.00 7.49
N ARG A 278 1.13 -21.53 8.49
CA ARG A 278 -0.33 -21.46 8.40
C ARG A 278 -0.73 -20.21 7.64
N CYS A 279 -1.57 -20.35 6.61
CA CYS A 279 -2.18 -19.20 5.96
C CYS A 279 -3.21 -18.58 6.91
N VAL A 280 -2.95 -17.37 7.37
CA VAL A 280 -3.82 -16.68 8.35
C VAL A 280 -4.85 -15.78 7.67
N LEU A 281 -4.53 -15.29 6.47
CA LEU A 281 -5.32 -14.29 5.76
C LEU A 281 -5.13 -14.40 4.25
N SER A 282 -6.21 -14.21 3.50
CA SER A 282 -6.15 -13.91 2.06
C SER A 282 -6.75 -12.55 1.77
N SER A 283 -6.20 -11.85 0.79
CA SER A 283 -6.74 -10.58 0.32
C SER A 283 -6.79 -10.48 -1.19
N VAL A 284 -7.74 -9.67 -1.66
CA VAL A 284 -7.86 -9.23 -3.04
C VAL A 284 -8.03 -7.72 -3.05
N GLN A 285 -7.24 -7.04 -3.86
CA GLN A 285 -7.22 -5.58 -3.89
C GLN A 285 -7.12 -5.05 -5.31
N GLU A 286 -8.08 -4.20 -5.68
CA GLU A 286 -8.00 -3.37 -6.87
C GLU A 286 -7.36 -2.03 -6.53
N GLY A 287 -6.35 -1.65 -7.31
CA GLY A 287 -5.78 -0.31 -7.30
C GLY A 287 -5.77 0.28 -8.69
N TYR A 288 -5.59 1.59 -8.77
CA TYR A 288 -5.32 2.27 -10.03
C TYR A 288 -4.00 3.02 -9.95
N LEU A 289 -3.33 3.13 -11.10
CA LEU A 289 -2.15 3.96 -11.32
C LEU A 289 -2.56 5.18 -12.14
N ARG A 290 -2.06 6.35 -11.76
CA ARG A 290 -2.33 7.57 -12.53
C ARG A 290 -1.40 7.62 -13.73
N ARG A 291 -1.93 7.54 -14.95
CA ARG A 291 -1.14 7.76 -16.17
C ARG A 291 -0.61 9.20 -16.21
N ILE A 292 0.66 9.36 -16.55
CA ILE A 292 1.32 10.65 -16.78
C ILE A 292 1.06 11.01 -18.25
N LEU A 293 0.34 12.10 -18.50
CA LEU A 293 0.04 12.54 -19.88
C LEU A 293 1.31 13.10 -20.55
N GLU A 294 1.45 12.90 -21.86
CA GLU A 294 2.63 13.32 -22.64
C GLU A 294 2.96 14.83 -22.53
N SER A 295 1.95 15.68 -22.36
CA SER A 295 2.14 17.13 -22.13
C SER A 295 2.89 17.47 -20.84
N GLN A 296 3.00 16.52 -19.90
CA GLN A 296 3.77 16.65 -18.66
C GLN A 296 5.14 15.95 -18.74
N LEU A 297 5.37 15.08 -19.72
CA LEU A 297 6.66 14.42 -19.95
C LEU A 297 7.65 15.34 -20.69
N SER A 298 7.16 16.27 -21.51
CA SER A 298 8.00 17.23 -22.25
C SER A 298 8.68 18.27 -21.37
N VAL A 299 8.13 18.58 -20.19
CA VAL A 299 8.71 19.54 -19.24
C VAL A 299 9.96 18.96 -18.54
N ASN A 300 10.03 17.64 -18.34
CA ASN A 300 11.15 16.98 -17.67
C ASN A 300 12.23 16.45 -18.64
N ARG A 301 12.04 16.56 -19.96
CA ARG A 301 13.03 16.12 -20.96
C ARG A 301 14.12 17.15 -21.26
N VAL A 302 13.97 18.40 -20.81
CA VAL A 302 14.93 19.47 -21.14
C VAL A 302 16.26 19.33 -20.38
N ASP A 303 16.30 18.58 -19.28
CA ASP A 303 17.52 18.46 -18.45
C ASP A 303 18.37 17.19 -18.69
N VAL A 304 18.02 16.33 -19.65
CA VAL A 304 18.75 15.05 -19.90
C VAL A 304 19.42 14.97 -21.27
N LEU A 305 19.42 16.06 -22.06
CA LEU A 305 20.05 16.10 -23.38
C LEU A 305 21.23 17.08 -23.47
N TYR A 306 22.22 16.97 -22.58
CA TYR A 306 23.54 17.58 -22.82
C TYR A 306 24.72 16.76 -22.28
N PHE A 307 24.73 15.44 -22.44
CA PHE A 307 25.97 14.66 -22.29
C PHE A 307 26.04 13.48 -23.25
N THR A 308 26.06 13.72 -24.56
CA THR A 308 26.68 12.80 -25.52
C THR A 308 27.15 13.53 -26.79
N ASN A 309 28.47 13.50 -27.00
CA ASN A 309 29.21 13.61 -28.25
C ASN A 309 29.22 14.92 -29.08
N LYS A 310 30.38 15.61 -29.02
CA LYS A 310 31.18 15.88 -30.23
C LYS A 310 32.66 16.08 -29.90
N LYS A 311 33.42 14.97 -29.88
CA LYS A 311 34.77 14.95 -30.45
C LYS A 311 34.63 14.59 -31.94
N SER A 312 35.56 15.09 -32.74
CA SER A 312 35.70 14.98 -34.22
C SER A 312 34.74 15.82 -35.07
N SER A 313 35.17 17.03 -35.43
CA SER A 313 35.64 17.32 -36.80
C SER A 313 35.98 18.81 -36.94
N ASP A 314 37.26 19.11 -36.96
CA ASP A 314 37.78 20.30 -37.63
C ASP A 314 37.41 20.23 -39.12
N ARG A 315 36.86 21.32 -39.65
CA ARG A 315 37.22 21.99 -40.93
C ARG A 315 36.05 22.83 -41.46
N MET A 316 36.33 24.14 -41.61
CA MET A 316 35.72 25.13 -42.53
C MET A 316 34.20 25.37 -42.39
N GLY A 317 33.65 26.57 -42.30
CA GLY A 317 34.13 27.94 -42.41
C GLY A 317 32.89 28.86 -42.43
N THR A 318 33.02 30.03 -41.80
CA THR A 318 32.35 31.32 -42.11
C THR A 318 30.83 31.39 -42.38
N ALA A 319 30.09 32.04 -41.47
CA ALA A 319 29.48 33.38 -41.65
C ALA A 319 28.06 33.57 -41.06
N ARG A 320 27.93 34.61 -40.21
CA ARG A 320 26.81 35.58 -40.00
C ARG A 320 25.44 35.03 -39.55
N SER A 321 25.03 35.24 -38.28
CA SER A 321 24.45 36.46 -37.66
C SER A 321 22.98 36.77 -38.03
N GLN A 322 22.10 36.48 -37.04
CA GLN A 322 20.91 37.22 -36.57
C GLN A 322 19.81 37.77 -37.53
N ILE A 323 18.61 37.79 -36.95
CA ILE A 323 17.38 38.61 -37.17
C ILE A 323 16.21 37.77 -37.71
N CYS A 324 15.27 37.35 -36.86
CA CYS A 324 14.10 38.04 -36.25
C CYS A 324 12.89 38.20 -37.18
N GLU A 325 11.74 37.82 -36.60
CA GLU A 325 10.37 38.28 -36.86
C GLU A 325 9.45 37.62 -37.90
N GLU A 326 8.31 37.20 -37.33
CA GLU A 326 6.94 37.24 -37.84
C GLU A 326 6.55 36.34 -39.04
N LYS A 327 5.61 35.42 -38.77
CA LYS A 327 4.26 35.66 -39.26
C LYS A 327 3.18 34.89 -38.50
N ALA A 328 2.15 35.67 -38.21
CA ALA A 328 0.94 35.36 -37.50
C ALA A 328 -0.02 34.46 -38.30
N GLN A 329 -0.89 33.80 -37.53
CA GLN A 329 -2.31 33.59 -37.80
C GLN A 329 -2.70 33.05 -39.18
N THR A 330 -3.24 31.83 -39.20
CA THR A 330 -4.62 31.63 -39.70
C THR A 330 -5.20 30.37 -39.06
N SER A 331 -6.30 30.53 -38.33
CA SER A 331 -7.22 29.44 -38.04
C SER A 331 -8.64 29.96 -38.22
N LEU A 332 -9.47 29.09 -38.80
CA LEU A 332 -10.94 29.07 -38.81
C LEU A 332 -11.65 29.97 -39.84
N ARG A 333 -12.33 29.34 -40.82
CA ARG A 333 -13.73 28.89 -40.65
C ARG A 333 -14.34 28.20 -41.90
N ILE A 334 -15.26 27.26 -41.61
CA ILE A 334 -16.40 26.75 -42.42
C ILE A 334 -16.13 25.61 -43.41
N ALA A 335 -16.51 24.38 -43.02
CA ALA A 335 -17.69 23.66 -43.54
C ALA A 335 -18.02 22.49 -42.60
#